data_AF-A0A1S6H0R1-F1
#
_entry.id   AF-A0A1S6H0R1-F1
#
_cell.length_a   1.000
_cell.length_b   1.000
_cell.length_c   1.000
_cell.angle_alpha   90.00
_cell.angle_beta   90.00
_cell.angle_gamma   90.00
#
_symmetry.space_group_name_H-M   'P 1'
#
loop_
_entity.id
_entity.type
_entity.pdbx_description
1 polymer ?
#
loop_
_entity_poly.entity_id
_entity_poly.type
_entity_poly.pdbx_seq_one_letter_code
_entity_poly.pdbx_strand_id
1 'polypeptide(L)'
;MDPDLERAEDWMVYATLEPVEGRGLIPNVNLPIRFKELVPRFYEQKRKEEVEEYVERLKRDTKGSKLEIEIRLQWDEKNGLTNISLGPSGGLDLTTEGWPNFQEHNLGNYSSIVGYAIATKYVSELLKCR
;
A
#
# COMPACT_ATOMS: atom_id res chain seq x y z
N MET A 1 15.40 -23.84 -9.08
CA MET A 1 14.18 -23.05 -9.34
C MET A 1 14.43 -22.28 -10.62
N ASP A 2 13.45 -22.21 -11.52
CA ASP A 2 13.64 -21.65 -12.86
C ASP A 2 13.68 -20.10 -12.77
N PRO A 3 14.79 -19.45 -13.18
CA PRO A 3 14.92 -17.99 -13.13
C PRO A 3 13.93 -17.25 -14.06
N ASP A 4 13.35 -17.93 -15.06
CA ASP A 4 12.32 -17.35 -15.91
C ASP A 4 10.92 -17.41 -15.25
N LEU A 5 10.72 -18.30 -14.25
CA LEU A 5 9.57 -18.27 -13.33
C LEU A 5 9.73 -17.24 -12.20
N GLU A 6 10.95 -16.84 -11.83
CA GLU A 6 11.14 -15.66 -10.96
C GLU A 6 10.84 -14.36 -11.69
N ARG A 7 11.23 -14.25 -12.97
CA ARG A 7 10.77 -13.13 -13.83
C ARG A 7 9.26 -13.19 -14.01
N ALA A 8 8.76 -14.37 -14.41
CA ALA A 8 7.46 -14.98 -14.11
C ALA A 8 6.49 -14.26 -13.14
N GLU A 9 6.94 -14.21 -11.90
CA GLU A 9 6.09 -13.86 -10.75
C GLU A 9 6.15 -12.35 -10.43
N ASP A 10 7.02 -11.61 -11.11
CA ASP A 10 7.26 -10.18 -10.87
C ASP A 10 6.53 -9.25 -11.86
N TRP A 11 6.03 -9.75 -12.99
CA TRP A 11 5.35 -8.93 -14.01
C TRP A 11 3.89 -8.55 -13.72
N MET A 12 3.37 -8.80 -12.52
CA MET A 12 1.97 -8.47 -12.17
C MET A 12 1.80 -7.66 -10.88
N VAL A 13 2.79 -6.86 -10.50
CA VAL A 13 2.60 -5.83 -9.46
C VAL A 13 2.03 -4.55 -10.10
N TYR A 14 0.88 -4.68 -10.76
CA TYR A 14 0.14 -3.52 -11.25
C TYR A 14 -0.85 -3.10 -10.18
N ALA A 15 -0.60 -1.94 -9.58
CA ALA A 15 -1.60 -1.28 -8.78
C ALA A 15 -2.72 -0.77 -9.71
N THR A 16 -3.97 -1.09 -9.40
CA THR A 16 -5.14 -0.58 -10.12
C THR A 16 -6.07 0.18 -9.16
N LEU A 17 -6.84 1.10 -9.73
CA LEU A 17 -7.91 1.79 -9.04
C LEU A 17 -9.18 1.59 -9.85
N GLU A 18 -9.99 0.63 -9.42
CA GLU A 18 -11.11 0.10 -10.21
C GLU A 18 -12.41 0.85 -9.86
N PRO A 19 -13.10 1.45 -10.84
CA PRO A 19 -14.43 2.00 -10.62
C PRO A 19 -15.45 0.86 -10.53
N VAL A 20 -16.12 0.74 -9.38
CA VAL A 20 -17.18 -0.24 -9.15
C VAL A 20 -18.52 0.47 -8.96
N GLU A 21 -19.49 0.13 -9.80
CA GLU A 21 -20.83 0.71 -9.78
C GLU A 21 -21.48 0.53 -8.39
N GLY A 22 -22.02 1.63 -7.85
CA GLY A 22 -22.64 1.66 -6.51
C GLY A 22 -21.67 1.61 -5.32
N ARG A 23 -20.35 1.41 -5.54
CA ARG A 23 -19.34 1.39 -4.47
C ARG A 23 -18.31 2.52 -4.55
N GLY A 24 -18.01 2.99 -5.76
CA GLY A 24 -16.99 4.01 -6.00
C GLY A 24 -15.68 3.41 -6.49
N LEU A 25 -14.56 4.07 -6.20
CA LEU A 25 -13.22 3.59 -6.56
C LEU A 25 -12.74 2.54 -5.56
N ILE A 26 -12.15 1.45 -6.03
CA ILE A 26 -11.59 0.37 -5.22
C ILE A 26 -10.11 0.21 -5.56
N PRO A 27 -9.19 0.45 -4.61
CA PRO A 27 -7.78 0.23 -4.83
C PRO A 27 -7.47 -1.26 -4.75
N ASN A 28 -6.75 -1.77 -5.74
CA ASN A 28 -6.18 -3.11 -5.73
C ASN A 28 -4.66 -2.97 -5.89
N VAL A 29 -3.93 -3.19 -4.80
CA VAL A 29 -2.48 -2.99 -4.76
C VAL A 29 -1.81 -4.26 -4.29
N ASN A 30 -1.30 -5.02 -5.25
CA ASN A 30 -0.51 -6.22 -5.01
C ASN A 30 0.88 -5.87 -4.46
N LEU A 31 1.39 -6.73 -3.59
CA LEU A 31 2.80 -6.76 -3.20
C LEU A 31 3.53 -7.84 -4.03
N PRO A 32 4.86 -7.82 -4.10
CA PRO A 32 5.62 -8.97 -4.62
C PRO A 32 5.28 -10.25 -3.84
N ILE A 33 5.22 -11.42 -4.49
CA ILE A 33 4.90 -12.70 -3.80
C ILE A 33 5.84 -12.92 -2.60
N ARG A 34 7.12 -12.63 -2.78
CA ARG A 34 8.17 -12.78 -1.75
C ARG A 34 8.43 -11.51 -0.95
N PHE A 35 7.44 -10.63 -0.80
CA PHE A 35 7.63 -9.34 -0.13
C PHE A 35 8.28 -9.45 1.25
N LYS A 36 8.00 -10.53 2.00
CA LYS A 36 8.57 -10.78 3.34
C LYS A 36 10.09 -10.89 3.34
N GLU A 37 10.71 -11.33 2.24
CA GLU A 37 12.17 -11.37 2.09
C GLU A 37 12.77 -9.97 1.91
N LEU A 38 11.96 -9.01 1.44
CA LEU A 38 12.36 -7.62 1.22
C LEU A 38 12.17 -6.76 2.47
N VAL A 39 11.28 -7.16 3.39
CA VAL A 39 10.95 -6.39 4.61
C VAL A 39 12.18 -6.09 5.49
N PRO A 40 13.10 -7.03 5.79
CA PRO A 40 14.29 -6.71 6.58
C PRO A 40 15.14 -5.62 5.94
N ARG A 41 15.41 -5.74 4.62
CA ARG A 41 16.18 -4.75 3.87
C ARG A 41 15.46 -3.40 3.79
N PHE A 42 14.14 -3.40 3.70
CA PHE A 42 13.31 -2.19 3.72
C PHE A 42 13.53 -1.39 5.01
N TYR A 43 13.56 -2.06 6.15
CA TYR A 43 13.88 -1.41 7.43
C TYR A 43 15.35 -0.98 7.52
N GLU A 44 16.30 -1.85 7.13
CA GLU A 44 17.74 -1.53 7.15
C GLU A 44 18.10 -0.31 6.28
N GLN A 45 17.45 -0.18 5.12
CA GLN A 45 17.63 0.92 4.19
C GLN A 45 16.82 2.17 4.54
N LYS A 46 16.13 2.21 5.69
CA LYS A 46 15.30 3.34 6.13
C LYS A 46 14.21 3.73 5.13
N ARG A 47 13.62 2.73 4.48
CA ARG A 47 12.54 2.94 3.49
C ARG A 47 11.19 3.17 4.16
N LYS A 48 11.03 2.77 5.43
CA LYS A 48 9.85 3.11 6.22
C LYS A 48 9.69 4.63 6.31
N GLU A 49 10.78 5.32 6.60
CA GLU A 49 10.85 6.77 6.75
C GLU A 49 10.44 7.48 5.46
N GLU A 50 10.81 6.95 4.28
CA GLU A 50 10.37 7.46 2.98
C GLU A 50 8.85 7.39 2.77
N VAL A 51 8.19 6.37 3.34
CA VAL A 51 6.72 6.22 3.30
C VAL A 51 6.08 7.14 4.33
N GLU A 52 6.63 7.23 5.54
CA GLU A 52 6.12 8.12 6.59
C GLU A 52 6.24 9.60 6.19
N GLU A 53 7.37 10.03 5.64
CA GLU A 53 7.55 11.37 5.09
C GLU A 53 6.59 11.66 3.94
N TYR A 54 6.32 10.68 3.09
CA TYR A 54 5.31 10.81 2.04
C TYR A 54 3.91 11.04 2.61
N VAL A 55 3.52 10.29 3.64
CA VAL A 55 2.23 10.47 4.32
C VAL A 55 2.14 11.83 5.02
N GLU A 56 3.22 12.30 5.65
CA GLU A 56 3.23 13.62 6.28
C GLU A 56 3.14 14.78 5.26
N ARG A 57 3.74 14.61 4.07
CA ARG A 57 3.51 15.54 2.95
C ARG A 57 2.06 15.51 2.49
N LEU A 58 1.47 14.33 2.27
CA LEU A 58 0.06 14.22 1.89
C LEU A 58 -0.85 14.93 2.90
N LYS A 59 -0.70 14.65 4.20
CA LYS A 59 -1.49 15.31 5.26
C LYS A 59 -1.38 16.83 5.20
N ARG A 60 -0.17 17.36 4.98
CA ARG A 60 0.09 18.79 4.86
C ARG A 60 -0.58 19.40 3.64
N ASP A 61 -0.44 18.75 2.48
CA ASP A 61 -0.94 19.23 1.20
C ASP A 61 -2.46 19.17 1.10
N THR A 62 -3.09 18.23 1.82
CA THR A 62 -4.55 18.09 1.87
C THR A 62 -5.21 18.89 2.99
N LYS A 63 -4.44 19.54 3.87
CA LYS A 63 -4.97 20.24 5.05
C LYS A 63 -5.93 21.36 4.66
N GLY A 64 -7.11 21.40 5.27
CA GLY A 64 -8.16 22.38 4.96
C GLY A 64 -8.91 22.12 3.66
N SER A 65 -8.68 21.00 3.00
CA SER A 65 -9.35 20.60 1.76
C SER A 65 -10.38 19.49 2.00
N LYS A 66 -11.20 19.19 0.99
CA LYS A 66 -12.11 18.02 1.01
C LYS A 66 -11.37 16.67 1.02
N LEU A 67 -10.04 16.68 0.83
CA LEU A 67 -9.16 15.51 0.89
C LEU A 67 -8.50 15.35 2.27
N GLU A 68 -8.77 16.25 3.22
CA GLU A 68 -8.27 16.11 4.58
C GLU A 68 -8.89 14.87 5.22
N ILE A 69 -8.07 13.84 5.40
CA ILE A 69 -8.45 12.59 6.05
C ILE A 69 -7.42 12.26 7.13
N GLU A 70 -7.89 11.62 8.19
CA GLU A 70 -7.00 11.07 9.19
C GLU A 70 -6.28 9.84 8.63
N ILE A 71 -4.95 9.85 8.64
CA ILE A 71 -4.14 8.74 8.12
C ILE A 71 -3.31 8.16 9.26
N ARG A 72 -3.47 6.86 9.52
CA ARG A 72 -2.65 6.10 10.46
C ARG A 72 -2.08 4.87 9.77
N LEU A 73 -0.79 4.61 9.99
CA LEU A 73 -0.10 3.44 9.45
C LEU A 73 0.18 2.45 10.57
N GLN A 74 -0.07 1.17 10.33
CA GLN A 74 0.33 0.10 11.23
C GLN A 74 1.47 -0.69 10.61
N TRP A 75 2.59 -0.73 11.33
CA TRP A 75 3.80 -1.43 10.93
C TRP A 75 4.00 -2.69 11.76
N ASP A 76 4.50 -3.74 11.12
CA ASP A 76 4.96 -4.98 11.72
C ASP A 76 6.37 -5.30 11.23
N GLU A 77 7.24 -5.77 12.11
CA GLU A 77 8.64 -6.04 11.76
C GLU A 77 8.80 -7.20 10.77
N LYS A 78 7.85 -8.15 10.76
CA LYS A 78 7.90 -9.34 9.89
C LYS A 78 7.15 -9.14 8.58
N ASN A 79 6.07 -8.36 8.62
CA ASN A 79 5.15 -8.19 7.50
C ASN A 79 5.19 -6.79 6.87
N GLY A 80 5.98 -5.85 7.41
CA GLY A 80 6.08 -4.49 6.90
C GLY A 80 4.81 -3.68 7.19
N LEU A 81 4.28 -2.96 6.21
CA LEU A 81 3.04 -2.19 6.36
C LEU A 81 1.83 -3.13 6.35
N THR A 82 1.14 -3.28 7.47
CA THR A 82 0.01 -4.22 7.60
C THR A 82 -1.35 -3.55 7.50
N ASN A 83 -1.46 -2.26 7.82
CA ASN A 83 -2.70 -1.52 7.69
C ASN A 83 -2.44 -0.04 7.36
N ILE A 84 -3.32 0.51 6.51
CA ILE A 84 -3.42 1.94 6.20
C ILE A 84 -4.84 2.37 6.59
N SER A 85 -5.01 2.95 7.78
CA SER A 85 -6.29 3.49 8.24
C SER A 85 -6.51 4.89 7.70
N LEU A 86 -7.71 5.13 7.16
CA LEU A 86 -8.13 6.34 6.44
C LEU A 86 -9.47 6.83 7.01
N GLY A 87 -9.40 7.54 8.13
CA GLY A 87 -10.55 7.93 8.94
C GLY A 87 -10.95 6.88 9.98
N PRO A 88 -12.16 6.98 10.56
CA PRO A 88 -12.56 6.19 11.71
C PRO A 88 -12.93 4.73 11.39
N SER A 89 -13.26 4.41 10.15
CA SER A 89 -13.84 3.09 9.79
C SER A 89 -13.42 2.55 8.44
N GLY A 90 -12.53 3.23 7.72
CA GLY A 90 -12.10 2.85 6.38
C GLY A 90 -10.58 2.72 6.29
N GLY A 91 -10.10 1.86 5.40
CA GLY A 91 -8.68 1.63 5.24
C GLY A 91 -8.34 0.54 4.24
N LEU A 92 -7.07 0.16 4.27
CA LEU A 92 -6.51 -0.97 3.55
C LEU A 92 -5.83 -1.91 4.54
N ASP A 93 -6.11 -3.20 4.44
CA ASP A 93 -5.47 -4.25 5.24
C ASP A 93 -4.59 -5.13 4.35
N LEU A 94 -3.40 -5.47 4.85
CA LEU A 94 -2.58 -6.48 4.21
C LEU A 94 -3.25 -7.84 4.36
N THR A 95 -3.61 -8.45 3.23
CA THR A 95 -3.98 -9.86 3.16
C THR A 95 -2.85 -10.66 2.52
N THR A 96 -2.60 -11.84 3.07
CA THR A 96 -1.67 -12.83 2.51
C THR A 96 -2.37 -14.10 2.08
N GLU A 97 -3.72 -14.11 2.07
CA GLU A 97 -4.49 -15.20 1.51
C GLU A 97 -4.49 -15.08 -0.02
N GLY A 98 -3.76 -15.98 -0.69
CA GLY A 98 -3.52 -15.89 -2.13
C GLY A 98 -2.35 -14.98 -2.46
N TRP A 99 -2.50 -14.12 -3.48
CA TRP A 99 -1.47 -13.14 -3.83
C TRP A 99 -1.45 -12.02 -2.78
N PRO A 100 -0.32 -11.73 -2.12
CA PRO A 100 -0.28 -10.69 -1.08
C PRO A 100 -0.72 -9.33 -1.62
N ASN A 101 -1.72 -8.71 -1.00
CA ASN A 101 -2.28 -7.45 -1.48
C ASN A 101 -2.83 -6.60 -0.33
N PHE A 102 -3.06 -5.32 -0.62
CA PHE A 102 -3.86 -4.45 0.23
C PHE A 102 -5.33 -4.53 -0.17
N GLN A 103 -6.12 -5.14 0.70
CA GLN A 103 -7.56 -5.28 0.53
C GLN A 103 -8.28 -4.07 1.16
N GLU A 104 -9.25 -3.50 0.45
CA GLU A 104 -10.00 -2.36 0.93
C GLU A 104 -11.11 -2.73 1.91
N HIS A 105 -11.40 -1.82 2.84
CA HIS A 105 -12.64 -1.85 3.61
C HIS A 105 -13.20 -0.44 3.78
N ASN A 106 -14.51 -0.28 3.53
CA ASN A 106 -15.29 0.94 3.78
C ASN A 106 -14.64 2.25 3.26
N LEU A 107 -14.02 2.22 2.09
CA LEU A 107 -13.47 3.41 1.46
C LEU A 107 -14.51 4.09 0.57
N GLY A 108 -14.49 5.44 0.57
CA GLY A 108 -15.15 6.25 -0.45
C GLY A 108 -14.13 6.68 -1.51
N ASN A 109 -14.56 7.41 -2.54
CA ASN A 109 -13.68 7.78 -3.66
C ASN A 109 -12.39 8.50 -3.23
N TYR A 110 -12.49 9.50 -2.35
CA TYR A 110 -11.32 10.27 -1.92
C TYR A 110 -10.37 9.46 -1.04
N SER A 111 -10.89 8.71 -0.06
CA SER A 111 -10.04 7.84 0.76
C SER A 111 -9.44 6.71 -0.05
N SER A 112 -10.13 6.21 -1.08
CA SER A 112 -9.58 5.23 -2.03
C SER A 112 -8.38 5.76 -2.80
N ILE A 113 -8.44 7.00 -3.28
CA ILE A 113 -7.30 7.64 -3.98
C ILE A 113 -6.11 7.79 -3.03
N VAL A 114 -6.33 8.23 -1.79
CA VAL A 114 -5.25 8.40 -0.81
C VAL A 114 -4.66 7.05 -0.41
N GLY A 115 -5.49 6.06 -0.12
CA GLY A 115 -5.06 4.70 0.21
C GLY A 115 -4.25 4.07 -0.92
N TYR A 116 -4.74 4.19 -2.16
CA TYR A 116 -4.03 3.76 -3.35
C TYR A 116 -2.63 4.37 -3.45
N ALA A 117 -2.53 5.69 -3.26
CA ALA A 117 -1.27 6.40 -3.36
C ALA A 117 -0.25 5.94 -2.30
N ILE A 118 -0.69 5.74 -1.06
CA ILE A 118 0.14 5.26 0.05
C ILE A 118 0.60 3.81 -0.18
N ALA A 119 -0.34 2.92 -0.52
CA ALA A 119 -0.04 1.51 -0.77
C ALA A 119 0.95 1.37 -1.94
N THR A 120 0.74 2.12 -3.03
CA THR A 120 1.64 2.14 -4.19
C THR A 120 3.02 2.67 -3.82
N LYS A 121 3.10 3.74 -3.01
CA LYS A 121 4.38 4.26 -2.51
C LYS A 121 5.12 3.21 -1.68
N TYR A 122 4.44 2.53 -0.77
CA TYR A 122 5.06 1.45 0.02
C TYR A 122 5.59 0.33 -0.87
N VAL A 123 4.80 -0.17 -1.82
CA VAL A 123 5.24 -1.20 -2.77
C VAL A 123 6.43 -0.71 -3.59
N SER A 124 6.42 0.54 -4.07
CA SER A 124 7.55 1.13 -4.80
C SER A 124 8.83 1.14 -3.96
N GLU A 125 8.76 1.52 -2.69
CA GLU A 125 9.93 1.50 -1.80
C GLU A 125 10.40 0.08 -1.47
N LEU A 126 9.47 -0.85 -1.32
CA LEU A 126 9.78 -2.26 -1.08
C LEU A 126 10.52 -2.88 -2.29
N LEU A 127 10.11 -2.55 -3.51
CA LEU A 127 10.73 -3.01 -4.74
C LEU A 127 12.18 -2.49 -4.92
N LYS A 128 12.53 -1.34 -4.33
CA LYS A 128 13.92 -0.82 -4.33
C LYS A 128 14.85 -1.61 -3.42
N CYS A 129 14.33 -2.51 -2.59
CA CYS A 129 15.11 -3.33 -1.66
C CYS A 129 15.55 -4.68 -2.25
N ARG A 130 15.14 -4.95 -3.49
CA ARG A 130 15.55 -6.14 -4.25
C ARG A 130 17.07 -6.19 -4.44
#